data_AF-A0A843CBJ8-F1
#
_entry.id   AF-A0A843CBJ8-F1
#
_cell.length_a   1.000
_cell.length_b   1.000
_cell.length_c   1.000
_cell.angle_alpha   90.00
_cell.angle_beta   90.00
_cell.angle_gamma   90.00
#
_symmetry.space_group_name_H-M   'P 1'
#
loop_
_entity.id
_entity.type
_entity.pdbx_description
1 polymer ?
#
loop_
_entity_poly.entity_id
_entity_poly.type
_entity_poly.pdbx_seq_one_letter_code
_entity_poly.pdbx_strand_id
1 'polypeptide(L)' 'MKLCSICHKISATDDDHLHCKEKLRVELEAKDSKHSIPEKLDMAKNTGDVQTDIKALLGHMSREKKTES' A
#
# COMPACT_ATOMS: atom_id res chain seq x y z
N MET A 1 20.54 -3.66 -32.73
CA MET A 1 19.12 -4.06 -32.66
C MET A 1 19.06 -5.48 -32.12
N LYS A 2 18.40 -5.67 -30.98
CA LYS A 2 18.21 -7.00 -30.38
C LYS A 2 16.73 -7.28 -30.16
N LEU A 3 16.39 -8.54 -29.86
CA LEU A 3 15.06 -8.86 -29.35
C LEU A 3 14.95 -8.42 -27.89
N CYS A 4 13.87 -7.73 -27.55
CA CYS A 4 13.54 -7.37 -26.18
C CYS A 4 13.29 -8.65 -25.37
N SER A 5 14.01 -8.84 -24.27
CA SER A 5 13.92 -10.05 -23.43
C SER A 5 12.55 -10.21 -22.73
N ILE A 6 11.77 -9.13 -22.66
CA ILE A 6 10.51 -9.04 -21.91
C ILE A 6 9.30 -9.28 -22.81
N CYS A 7 9.29 -8.67 -24.01
CA CYS A 7 8.16 -8.75 -24.94
C CYS A 7 8.47 -9.49 -26.24
N HIS A 8 9.72 -9.94 -26.43
CA HIS A 8 10.21 -10.68 -27.60
C HIS A 8 10.01 -9.97 -28.95
N LYS A 9 9.84 -8.64 -28.92
CA LYS A 9 9.81 -7.78 -30.12
C LYS A 9 11.16 -7.12 -30.36
N ILE A 10 11.44 -6.76 -31.61
CA ILE A 10 12.68 -6.07 -31.98
C ILE A 10 12.77 -4.73 -31.24
N SER A 11 13.91 -4.47 -30.62
CA SER A 11 14.29 -3.18 -30.08
C SER A 11 15.18 -2.44 -31.08
N ALA A 12 14.87 -1.16 -31.28
CA ALA A 12 15.67 -0.27 -32.12
C ALA A 12 17.07 -0.02 -31.54
N THR A 13 17.24 -0.21 -30.23
CA THR A 13 18.52 -0.12 -29.52
C THR A 13 19.07 -1.53 -29.25
N ASP A 14 20.30 -1.62 -28.76
CA ASP A 14 20.86 -2.87 -28.22
C ASP A 14 20.37 -3.17 -26.79
N ASP A 15 19.25 -2.57 -26.41
CA ASP A 15 18.68 -2.64 -25.07
C ASP A 15 17.18 -2.97 -25.09
N ASP A 16 16.64 -3.45 -23.97
CA ASP A 16 15.20 -3.72 -23.86
C ASP A 16 14.40 -2.41 -23.86
N HIS A 17 13.14 -2.45 -24.32
CA HIS A 17 12.30 -1.26 -24.38
C HIS A 17 12.15 -0.62 -23.00
N LEU A 18 12.26 0.71 -22.92
CA LEU A 18 12.12 1.46 -21.67
C LEU A 18 10.82 1.10 -20.94
N HIS A 19 9.69 1.04 -21.67
CA HIS A 19 8.40 0.65 -21.10
C HIS A 19 8.40 -0.80 -20.57
N CYS A 20 9.07 -1.73 -21.24
CA CYS A 20 9.15 -3.11 -20.78
C CYS A 20 9.93 -3.22 -19.47
N LYS A 21 11.05 -2.50 -19.37
CA LYS A 21 11.86 -2.43 -18.14
C LYS A 21 11.08 -1.85 -16.96
N GLU A 22 10.38 -0.75 -17.21
CA GLU A 22 9.56 -0.08 -16.19
C GLU A 22 8.43 -0.99 -15.69
N LYS A 23 7.74 -1.68 -16.61
CA LYS A 23 6.68 -2.64 -16.27
C LYS A 23 7.21 -3.77 -15.40
N LEU A 24 8.37 -4.34 -15.77
CA LEU A 24 9.02 -5.39 -14.98
C LEU A 24 9.39 -4.89 -13.58
N ARG A 25 9.92 -3.66 -13.46
CA ARG A 25 10.23 -3.05 -12.17
C ARG A 25 8.99 -2.94 -11.28
N VAL A 26 7.91 -2.37 -11.80
CA VAL A 26 6.64 -2.24 -11.06
C VAL A 26 6.07 -3.59 -10.65
N GLU A 27 6.15 -4.61 -11.51
CA GLU A 27 5.67 -5.95 -11.17
C GLU A 27 6.49 -6.63 -10.07
N LEU A 28 7.81 -6.39 -10.02
CA LEU A 28 8.69 -6.89 -8.96
C LEU A 28 8.45 -6.12 -7.65
N GLU A 29 8.40 -4.79 -7.69
CA GLU A 29 8.07 -3.95 -6.53
C GLU A 29 6.67 -4.26 -5.96
N ALA A 30 5.69 -4.60 -6.81
CA ALA A 30 4.37 -5.02 -6.39
C ALA A 30 4.38 -6.40 -5.71
N LYS A 31 5.27 -7.32 -6.11
CA LYS A 31 5.46 -8.61 -5.44
C LYS A 31 6.05 -8.41 -4.05
N ASP A 32 7.05 -7.55 -3.91
CA ASP A 32 7.63 -7.17 -2.61
C ASP A 32 6.62 -6.45 -1.73
N SER A 33 5.80 -5.57 -2.32
CA SER A 33 4.71 -4.88 -1.62
C SER A 33 3.66 -5.87 -1.11
N LYS A 34 3.24 -6.87 -1.91
CA LYS A 34 2.28 -7.90 -1.49
C LYS A 34 2.76 -8.74 -0.30
N HIS A 35 4.07 -8.87 -0.09
CA HIS A 35 4.61 -9.56 1.09
C HIS A 35 4.59 -8.67 2.34
N SER A 36 4.77 -7.34 2.19
CA SER A 36 4.72 -6.37 3.30
C SER A 36 3.31 -5.91 3.70
N ILE A 37 2.34 -6.01 2.80
CA ILE A 37 0.94 -5.61 3.05
C ILE A 37 0.28 -6.45 4.15
N PRO A 38 0.34 -7.81 4.16
CA PRO A 38 -0.31 -8.59 5.23
C PRO A 38 0.29 -8.28 6.61
N GLU A 39 1.58 -7.98 6.71
CA GLU A 39 2.22 -7.57 7.97
C GLU A 39 1.71 -6.20 8.45
N LYS A 40 1.51 -5.25 7.54
CA LYS A 40 0.94 -3.92 7.86
C LYS A 40 -0.58 -3.95 8.07
N LEU A 41 -1.30 -4.88 7.42
CA LEU A 41 -2.74 -5.10 7.64
C LEU A 41 -3.02 -5.83 8.96
N ASP A 42 -2.03 -6.54 9.52
CA ASP A 42 -2.17 -7.23 10.81
C ASP A 42 -2.40 -6.25 11.99
N MET A 43 -2.03 -4.97 11.83
CA MET A 43 -2.42 -3.89 12.76
C MET A 43 -3.95 -3.74 12.88
N ALA A 44 -4.72 -4.07 11.85
CA ALA A 44 -6.18 -3.99 11.88
C ALA A 44 -6.83 -5.10 12.73
N LYS A 45 -6.07 -6.13 13.14
CA LYS A 45 -6.56 -7.16 14.07
C LYS A 45 -6.53 -6.70 15.53
N ASN A 46 -5.89 -5.58 15.84
CA ASN A 46 -5.96 -4.97 17.17
C ASN A 46 -7.20 -4.04 17.27
N THR A 47 -8.39 -4.63 17.09
CA THR A 47 -9.67 -3.93 17.26
C THR A 47 -9.95 -3.52 18.70
N GLY A 48 -9.13 -3.98 19.66
CA GLY A 48 -9.24 -3.65 21.09
C GLY A 48 -8.86 -2.20 21.40
N ASP A 49 -7.84 -1.66 20.73
CA ASP A 49 -7.37 -0.29 20.98
C ASP A 49 -8.35 0.74 20.38
N VAL A 50 -8.83 0.48 19.16
CA VAL A 50 -9.79 1.34 18.46
C VAL A 50 -11.11 1.49 19.23
N GLN A 51 -11.59 0.42 19.89
CA GLN A 51 -12.80 0.52 20.72
C GLN A 51 -12.61 1.39 21.96
N THR A 52 -11.41 1.38 22.54
CA THR A 52 -11.09 2.17 23.74
C THR A 52 -11.01 3.66 23.37
N ASP A 53 -10.36 3.97 22.25
CA ASP A 53 -10.25 5.32 21.72
C ASP A 53 -11.61 5.92 21.34
N ILE A 54 -12.48 5.14 20.69
CA ILE A 54 -13.84 5.57 20.36
C ILE A 54 -14.65 5.84 21.62
N LYS A 55 -14.56 4.96 22.64
CA LYS A 55 -15.25 5.17 23.93
C LYS A 55 -14.74 6.40 24.67
N ALA A 56 -13.43 6.64 24.66
CA ALA A 56 -12.84 7.83 25.27
C ALA A 56 -13.34 9.10 24.57
N LEU A 57 -13.30 9.15 23.25
CA LEU A 57 -13.76 10.30 22.45
C LEU A 57 -15.25 10.61 22.72
N LEU A 58 -16.12 9.59 22.68
CA LEU A 58 -17.55 9.75 22.98
C LEU A 58 -17.79 10.24 24.42
N GLY A 59 -16.98 9.77 25.38
CA GLY A 59 -17.01 10.21 26.76
C GLY A 59 -16.62 11.68 26.91
N HIS A 60 -15.57 12.13 26.23
CA HIS A 60 -15.16 13.54 26.23
C HIS A 60 -16.24 14.46 25.65
N MET A 61 -16.77 14.13 24.47
CA MET A 61 -17.85 14.90 23.83
C MET A 61 -19.12 14.98 24.71
N SER A 62 -19.44 13.90 25.43
CA SER A 62 -20.61 13.88 26.33
C SER A 62 -20.40 14.68 27.62
N ARG A 63 -19.15 14.87 28.05
CA ARG A 63 -18.81 15.70 29.22
C ARG A 63 -18.82 17.18 28.88
N GLU A 64 -18.28 17.55 27.71
CA GLU A 64 -18.29 18.93 27.21
C GLU A 64 -19.72 19.45 27.06
N LYS A 65 -20.63 18.64 26.50
CA LYS A 65 -22.05 18.98 26.39
C LYS A 65 -22.78 19.17 27.73
N LYS A 66 -22.26 18.63 28.83
CA LYS A 66 -22.83 18.81 30.18
C LYS A 66 -22.29 20.03 30.91
N THR A 67 -21.11 20.51 30.54
CA THR A 67 -20.49 21.71 31.12
C THR A 67 -20.95 23.02 30.48
N GLU A 68 -21.62 22.94 29.32
CA GLU A 68 -22.24 24.09 28.62
C GLU A 68 -23.72 24.33 29.02
N SER A 69 -24.20 23.76 30.13
CA SER A 69 -25.55 24.02 30.71
C SER A 69 -25.48 24.77 32.03
#